data_AF-A0AA88E0H7-F1
#
_entry.id   AF-A0AA88E0H7-F1
#
_cell.length_a   1.000
_cell.length_b   1.000
_cell.length_c   1.000
_cell.angle_alpha   90.00
_cell.angle_beta   90.00
_cell.angle_gamma   90.00
#
_symmetry.space_group_name_H-M   'P 1'
#
loop_
_entity.id
_entity.type
_entity.pdbx_description
1 polymer ?
#
loop_
_entity_poly.entity_id
_entity_poly.type
_entity_poly.pdbx_seq_one_letter_code
_entity_poly.pdbx_strand_id
1 'polypeptide(L)'
;MEASSHRKSAPPYRLRPTTSSPERLGEKYGPLMHQQLGELSDIVVSSPEIAEEMIKTHDVNFAQRPSLLATSFYESANFIFVPYRNYWRQLRRICTQELLNARRIQSSNRLGQKSEKIFSLTYGITAKAAFGKKCKDQEDFIAVVKEGMKISGGFSVSEENGDLAVPLENRNIKAIMLDIFVAGSDTSSIALEWAMLEMLKNLKVMEKAQAETLRLHPPVPFLLPRESRERCAINGYDVPAKTKVIVIAWAIGRDPRYWTKAEQFYPERFTDSSVDVKGTNFEFIPFSAGRRMCPGISFALADIELRYRSISIGNFLAGPPMKI
;
A
#
# COMPACT_ATOMS: atom_id res chain seq x y z
N MET A 1 -12.40 15.42 63.23
CA MET A 1 -11.39 16.36 62.70
C MET A 1 -10.30 15.53 62.02
N GLU A 2 -10.16 15.80 60.72
CA GLU A 2 -9.03 15.56 59.81
C GLU A 2 -8.06 14.38 60.04
N ALA A 3 -8.05 13.46 59.08
CA ALA A 3 -6.85 12.71 58.71
C ALA A 3 -6.50 13.06 57.25
N SER A 4 -5.39 13.78 57.12
CA SER A 4 -4.76 14.32 55.91
C SER A 4 -4.44 13.24 54.86
N SER A 5 -4.83 13.51 53.61
CA SER A 5 -4.48 12.68 52.44
C SER A 5 -3.22 13.24 51.77
N HIS A 6 -2.11 12.50 51.85
CA HIS A 6 -0.91 12.75 51.05
C HIS A 6 -1.00 11.94 49.75
N ARG A 7 -1.49 12.56 48.66
CA ARG A 7 -1.28 12.03 47.30
C ARG A 7 0.17 12.30 46.91
N LYS A 8 0.96 11.24 46.74
CA LYS A 8 2.26 11.32 46.06
C LYS A 8 2.02 11.74 44.61
N SER A 9 2.53 12.91 44.23
CA SER A 9 2.52 13.42 42.86
C SER A 9 3.34 12.50 41.95
N ALA A 10 2.74 11.99 40.88
CA ALA A 10 3.45 11.28 39.83
C ALA A 10 4.44 12.23 39.12
N PRO A 11 5.64 11.77 38.74
CA PRO A 11 6.64 12.63 38.10
C PRO A 11 6.19 13.02 36.68
N PRO A 12 6.63 14.18 36.18
CA PRO A 12 6.20 14.70 34.88
C PRO A 12 6.63 13.77 33.74
N TYR A 13 5.70 13.47 32.83
CA TYR A 13 5.91 12.69 31.62
C TYR A 13 7.05 13.30 30.79
N ARG A 14 8.25 12.74 30.91
CA ARG A 14 9.36 13.03 30.02
C ARG A 14 9.17 12.12 28.80
N LEU A 15 8.68 12.67 27.69
CA LEU A 15 8.60 11.97 26.40
C LEU A 15 10.01 11.48 26.03
N ARG A 16 10.27 10.18 26.21
CA ARG A 16 11.41 9.53 25.59
C ARG A 16 11.01 9.19 24.16
N PRO A 17 11.86 9.44 23.14
CA PRO A 17 11.60 8.92 21.81
C PRO A 17 11.51 7.40 21.93
N THR A 18 10.35 6.81 21.64
CA THR A 18 10.24 5.35 21.52
C THR A 18 10.93 4.93 20.22
N THR A 19 12.21 4.58 20.33
CA THR A 19 13.03 4.03 19.24
C THR A 19 12.78 2.54 18.98
N SER A 20 11.68 1.97 19.48
CA SER A 20 11.33 0.56 19.25
C SER A 20 10.62 0.41 17.91
N SER A 21 11.21 -0.36 16.98
CA SER A 21 10.56 -0.77 15.73
C SER A 21 9.26 -1.55 16.04
N PRO A 22 8.26 -1.54 15.14
CA PRO A 22 7.02 -2.30 15.31
C PRO A 22 7.20 -3.80 15.61
N GLU A 23 8.31 -4.41 15.15
CA GLU A 23 8.70 -5.78 15.51
C GLU A 23 8.89 -5.96 17.02
N ARG A 24 9.68 -5.09 17.65
CA ARG A 24 9.94 -5.15 19.10
C ARG A 24 8.67 -4.95 19.91
N LEU A 25 7.70 -4.23 19.36
CA LEU A 25 6.38 -4.09 19.97
C LEU A 25 5.55 -5.35 19.79
N GLY A 26 5.57 -5.98 18.62
CA GLY A 26 4.93 -7.28 18.38
C GLY A 26 5.48 -8.40 19.26
N GLU A 27 6.80 -8.48 19.45
CA GLU A 27 7.44 -9.44 20.36
C GLU A 27 7.00 -9.25 21.82
N LYS A 28 6.80 -8.00 22.23
CA LYS A 28 6.49 -7.64 23.63
C LYS A 28 5.00 -7.73 23.96
N TYR A 29 4.14 -7.32 23.03
CA TYR A 29 2.70 -7.14 23.26
C TYR A 29 1.82 -8.15 22.49
N GLY A 30 2.42 -8.95 21.61
CA GLY A 30 1.73 -9.94 20.80
C GLY A 30 1.29 -9.40 19.43
N PRO A 31 0.70 -10.27 18.58
CA PRO A 31 0.41 -9.97 17.18
C PRO A 31 -0.84 -9.11 16.93
N LEU A 32 -1.59 -8.79 17.99
CA LEU A 32 -2.73 -7.88 18.00
C LEU A 32 -2.53 -6.92 19.17
N MET A 33 -2.23 -5.67 18.89
CA MET A 33 -1.94 -4.68 19.93
C MET A 33 -2.69 -3.38 19.68
N HIS A 34 -3.15 -2.76 20.77
CA HIS A 34 -3.65 -1.39 20.72
C HIS A 34 -2.47 -0.41 20.80
N GLN A 35 -2.39 0.49 19.85
CA GLN A 35 -1.37 1.52 19.77
C GLN A 35 -2.03 2.90 19.79
N GLN A 36 -1.57 3.74 20.72
CA GLN A 36 -2.01 5.12 20.85
C GLN A 36 -0.84 6.08 20.61
N LEU A 37 -0.90 6.83 19.51
CA LEU A 37 0.06 7.88 19.15
C LEU A 37 -0.62 9.25 19.22
N GLY A 38 -0.59 9.86 20.40
CA GLY A 38 -1.36 11.09 20.66
C GLY A 38 -2.86 10.82 20.59
N GLU A 39 -3.56 11.48 19.66
CA GLU A 39 -4.98 11.28 19.40
C GLU A 39 -5.27 10.12 18.44
N LEU A 40 -4.24 9.60 17.75
CA LEU A 40 -4.38 8.43 16.89
C LEU A 40 -4.43 7.16 17.74
N SER A 41 -5.53 6.43 17.62
CA SER A 41 -5.82 5.21 18.35
C SER A 41 -6.14 4.12 17.34
N ASP A 42 -5.22 3.17 17.18
CA ASP A 42 -5.28 2.13 16.16
C ASP A 42 -4.98 0.76 16.77
N ILE A 43 -5.65 -0.28 16.26
CA ILE A 43 -5.24 -1.66 16.48
C ILE A 43 -4.24 -2.04 15.39
N VAL A 44 -3.14 -2.63 15.79
CA VAL A 44 -2.09 -3.09 14.90
C VAL A 44 -2.10 -4.61 14.84
N VAL A 45 -2.13 -5.13 13.62
CA VAL A 45 -2.14 -6.57 13.32
C VAL A 45 -0.85 -6.96 12.62
N SER A 46 -0.14 -7.95 13.16
CA SER A 46 1.12 -8.47 12.60
C SER A 46 1.14 -10.00 12.44
N SER A 47 0.01 -10.69 12.59
CA SER A 47 -0.14 -12.14 12.33
C SER A 47 -0.93 -12.39 11.04
N PRO A 48 -0.53 -13.39 10.23
CA PRO A 48 -1.32 -13.89 9.10
C PRO A 48 -2.74 -14.30 9.49
N GLU A 49 -2.91 -15.06 10.57
CA GLU A 49 -4.19 -15.62 11.02
C GLU A 49 -5.18 -14.52 11.38
N ILE A 50 -4.71 -13.51 12.14
CA ILE A 50 -5.54 -12.38 12.57
C ILE A 50 -5.88 -11.49 11.38
N ALA A 51 -4.93 -11.29 10.46
CA ALA A 51 -5.19 -10.58 9.22
C ALA A 51 -6.22 -11.34 8.35
N GLU A 52 -6.16 -12.67 8.31
CA GLU A 52 -7.11 -13.52 7.59
C GLU A 52 -8.51 -13.46 8.20
N GLU A 53 -8.63 -13.63 9.51
CA GLU A 53 -9.89 -13.48 10.25
C GLU A 53 -10.53 -12.12 9.96
N MET A 54 -9.74 -11.04 10.03
CA MET A 54 -10.22 -9.69 9.76
C MET A 54 -10.66 -9.50 8.29
N ILE A 55 -9.85 -9.95 7.32
CA ILE A 55 -10.02 -9.61 5.90
C ILE A 55 -10.90 -10.60 5.13
N LYS A 56 -10.98 -11.86 5.56
CA LYS A 56 -11.87 -12.87 4.97
C LYS A 56 -13.12 -13.07 5.80
N THR A 57 -12.99 -13.40 7.09
CA THR A 57 -14.17 -13.71 7.95
C THR A 57 -14.99 -12.46 8.22
N HIS A 58 -14.34 -11.35 8.56
CA HIS A 58 -14.97 -10.06 8.82
C HIS A 58 -14.83 -9.05 7.67
N ASP A 59 -14.66 -9.53 6.43
CA ASP A 59 -14.38 -8.73 5.22
C ASP A 59 -15.29 -7.50 5.08
N VAL A 60 -16.60 -7.68 5.19
CA VAL A 60 -17.58 -6.58 5.05
C VAL A 60 -17.47 -5.58 6.19
N ASN A 61 -17.17 -6.05 7.41
CA ASN A 61 -17.04 -5.20 8.60
C ASN A 61 -15.82 -4.29 8.50
N PHE A 62 -14.70 -4.81 7.98
CA PHE A 62 -13.44 -4.07 7.83
C PHE A 62 -13.22 -3.52 6.40
N ALA A 63 -14.22 -3.59 5.54
CA ALA A 63 -14.14 -2.96 4.21
C ALA A 63 -14.25 -1.43 4.28
N GLN A 64 -14.60 -0.83 5.41
CA GLN A 64 -14.64 0.62 5.58
C GLN A 64 -13.23 1.19 5.78
N ARG A 65 -13.02 2.43 5.32
CA ARG A 65 -11.81 3.21 5.57
C ARG A 65 -12.14 4.28 6.61
N PRO A 66 -11.21 4.62 7.53
CA PRO A 66 -11.39 5.80 8.37
C PRO A 66 -11.36 7.06 7.50
N SER A 67 -12.13 8.07 7.88
CA SER A 67 -12.01 9.39 7.27
C SER A 67 -10.63 9.96 7.62
N LEU A 68 -9.88 10.32 6.59
CA LEU A 68 -8.57 10.96 6.72
C LEU A 68 -8.68 12.39 6.20
N LEU A 69 -8.23 13.35 7.00
CA LEU A 69 -8.24 14.77 6.65
C LEU A 69 -7.50 15.09 5.35
N ALA A 70 -6.38 14.41 5.07
CA ALA A 70 -5.66 14.57 3.80
C ALA A 70 -6.51 14.18 2.56
N THR A 71 -7.59 13.44 2.77
CA THR A 71 -8.50 12.98 1.70
C THR A 71 -9.78 13.81 1.63
N SER A 72 -10.03 14.73 2.57
CA SER A 72 -11.27 15.53 2.66
C SER A 72 -11.50 16.42 1.43
N PHE A 73 -10.43 16.97 0.85
CA PHE A 73 -10.46 17.73 -0.41
C PHE A 73 -11.01 16.93 -1.60
N TYR A 74 -11.13 15.60 -1.47
CA TYR A 74 -11.44 14.67 -2.56
C TYR A 74 -12.30 13.47 -2.14
N GLU A 75 -12.84 13.47 -0.92
CA GLU A 75 -13.40 12.30 -0.23
C GLU A 75 -14.68 11.78 -0.90
N SER A 76 -15.44 12.67 -1.53
CA SER A 76 -16.66 12.34 -2.29
C SER A 76 -16.37 11.72 -3.66
N ALA A 77 -15.10 11.65 -4.09
CA ALA A 77 -14.72 11.20 -5.43
C ALA A 77 -13.59 10.16 -5.48
N ASN A 78 -12.81 10.01 -4.40
CA ASN A 78 -11.67 9.08 -4.30
C ASN A 78 -12.11 7.62 -4.06
N PHE A 79 -11.73 6.69 -4.93
CA PHE A 79 -12.11 5.27 -4.84
C PHE A 79 -11.43 4.51 -3.69
N ILE A 80 -10.23 4.93 -3.27
CA ILE A 80 -9.44 4.33 -2.20
C ILE A 80 -10.11 4.52 -0.83
N PHE A 81 -10.58 5.73 -0.54
CA PHE A 81 -11.10 6.14 0.78
C PHE A 81 -12.62 6.26 0.88
N VAL A 82 -13.34 6.32 -0.25
CA VAL A 82 -14.81 6.42 -0.22
C VAL A 82 -15.44 5.28 0.60
N PRO A 83 -16.51 5.56 1.37
CA PRO A 83 -17.19 4.57 2.18
C PRO A 83 -17.61 3.32 1.42
N TYR A 84 -17.59 2.18 2.10
CA TYR A 84 -17.94 0.89 1.50
C TYR A 84 -19.46 0.79 1.27
N ARG A 85 -19.91 1.31 0.12
CA ARG A 85 -21.31 1.30 -0.34
C ARG A 85 -21.41 0.89 -1.81
N ASN A 86 -22.62 0.91 -2.37
CA ASN A 86 -22.86 0.59 -3.79
C ASN A 86 -22.03 1.46 -4.74
N TYR A 87 -21.82 2.74 -4.38
CA TYR A 87 -21.00 3.65 -5.16
C TYR A 87 -19.53 3.19 -5.28
N TRP A 88 -18.91 2.77 -4.17
CA TRP A 88 -17.57 2.16 -4.19
C TRP A 88 -17.52 0.94 -5.12
N ARG A 89 -18.54 0.06 -5.10
CA ARG A 89 -18.56 -1.13 -5.98
C ARG A 89 -18.58 -0.75 -7.46
N GLN A 90 -19.29 0.31 -7.82
CA GLN A 90 -19.32 0.84 -9.19
C GLN A 90 -17.95 1.38 -9.60
N LEU A 91 -17.33 2.21 -8.76
CA LEU A 91 -15.99 2.75 -8.99
C LEU A 91 -14.93 1.63 -9.11
N ARG A 92 -15.02 0.59 -8.27
CA ARG A 92 -14.14 -0.61 -8.35
C ARG A 92 -14.27 -1.28 -9.71
N ARG A 93 -15.50 -1.45 -10.17
CA ARG A 93 -15.79 -2.10 -11.45
C ARG A 93 -15.20 -1.30 -12.60
N ILE A 94 -15.40 0.03 -12.63
CA ILE A 94 -14.82 0.91 -13.65
C ILE A 94 -13.29 0.82 -13.62
N CYS A 95 -12.67 0.94 -12.45
CA CYS A 95 -11.21 0.88 -12.31
C CYS A 95 -10.65 -0.44 -12.85
N THR A 96 -11.20 -1.59 -12.44
CA THR A 96 -10.70 -2.92 -12.80
C THR A 96 -11.06 -3.36 -14.22
N GLN A 97 -12.25 -3.04 -14.71
CA GLN A 97 -12.76 -3.51 -16.01
C GLN A 97 -12.43 -2.55 -17.16
N GLU A 98 -12.37 -1.23 -16.91
CA GLU A 98 -12.18 -0.23 -17.97
C GLU A 98 -10.75 0.30 -18.00
N LEU A 99 -10.18 0.64 -16.83
CA LEU A 99 -8.89 1.35 -16.76
C LEU A 99 -7.69 0.41 -16.61
N LEU A 100 -7.80 -0.60 -15.76
CA LEU A 100 -6.71 -1.53 -15.41
C LEU A 100 -6.89 -2.93 -16.00
N ASN A 101 -7.64 -3.04 -17.11
CA ASN A 101 -7.79 -4.32 -17.80
C ASN A 101 -6.53 -4.70 -18.59
N ALA A 102 -6.41 -6.00 -18.88
CA ALA A 102 -5.24 -6.56 -19.58
C ALA A 102 -4.96 -5.88 -20.94
N ARG A 103 -6.00 -5.48 -21.69
CA ARG A 103 -5.81 -4.82 -22.99
C ARG A 103 -5.16 -3.44 -22.83
N ARG A 104 -5.61 -2.64 -21.86
CA ARG A 104 -5.03 -1.32 -21.59
C ARG A 104 -3.61 -1.40 -21.05
N ILE A 105 -3.35 -2.34 -20.15
CA ILE A 105 -2.00 -2.62 -19.65
C ILE A 105 -1.07 -2.96 -20.82
N GLN A 106 -1.43 -3.93 -21.66
CA GLN A 106 -0.64 -4.30 -22.84
C GLN A 106 -0.43 -3.15 -23.84
N SER A 107 -1.43 -2.27 -24.02
CA SER A 107 -1.30 -1.12 -24.92
C SER A 107 -0.31 -0.07 -24.41
N SER A 108 -0.21 0.10 -23.09
CA SER A 108 0.72 1.03 -22.44
C SER A 108 2.19 0.59 -22.58
N ASN A 109 2.40 -0.71 -22.77
CA ASN A 109 3.72 -1.36 -22.84
C ASN A 109 4.43 -1.21 -24.19
N ARG A 110 3.78 -0.61 -25.21
CA ARG A 110 4.29 -0.55 -26.60
C ARG A 110 5.26 0.59 -26.91
N LEU A 111 5.59 1.49 -25.97
CA LEU A 111 6.50 2.61 -26.22
C LEU A 111 7.86 2.41 -25.55
N GLY A 112 8.90 2.23 -26.37
CA GLY A 112 10.28 2.05 -25.95
C GLY A 112 11.06 3.36 -25.68
N GLN A 113 12.14 3.18 -24.90
CA GLN A 113 13.41 3.93 -24.80
C GLN A 113 13.45 5.35 -24.20
N LYS A 114 14.02 5.48 -22.98
CA LYS A 114 15.40 5.94 -22.68
C LYS A 114 15.61 5.97 -21.15
N SER A 115 16.82 5.62 -20.71
CA SER A 115 17.20 5.21 -19.34
C SER A 115 17.46 6.35 -18.33
N GLU A 116 16.97 7.57 -18.54
CA GLU A 116 17.24 8.66 -17.58
C GLU A 116 16.01 9.02 -16.76
N LYS A 117 16.06 8.58 -15.49
CA LYS A 117 15.12 8.75 -14.37
C LYS A 117 13.98 7.73 -14.34
N ILE A 118 14.24 6.62 -13.64
CA ILE A 118 13.28 5.56 -13.26
C ILE A 118 11.92 6.14 -12.80
N PHE A 119 11.96 7.22 -12.01
CA PHE A 119 10.75 7.94 -11.58
C PHE A 119 9.97 8.54 -12.77
N SER A 120 10.63 9.25 -13.68
CA SER A 120 9.96 9.90 -14.83
C SER A 120 9.25 8.88 -15.72
N LEU A 121 9.86 7.71 -15.93
CA LEU A 121 9.24 6.61 -16.67
C LEU A 121 8.01 6.04 -15.95
N THR A 122 8.03 6.00 -14.62
CA THR A 122 6.93 5.49 -13.80
C THR A 122 5.71 6.38 -13.80
N TYR A 123 5.91 7.67 -13.63
CA TYR A 123 4.85 8.64 -13.87
C TYR A 123 4.42 8.62 -15.35
N GLY A 124 5.34 8.36 -16.28
CA GLY A 124 5.10 8.15 -17.71
C GLY A 124 4.05 7.11 -18.04
N ILE A 125 4.28 5.88 -17.57
CA ILE A 125 3.44 4.70 -17.84
C ILE A 125 2.11 4.82 -17.07
N THR A 126 2.16 5.25 -15.81
CA THR A 126 0.95 5.42 -14.99
C THR A 126 0.04 6.54 -15.54
N ALA A 127 0.61 7.65 -16.02
CA ALA A 127 -0.15 8.69 -16.73
C ALA A 127 -0.84 8.13 -17.98
N LYS A 128 -0.19 7.28 -18.77
CA LYS A 128 -0.83 6.66 -19.94
C LYS A 128 -1.92 5.68 -19.54
N ALA A 129 -1.72 4.89 -18.48
CA ALA A 129 -2.76 4.00 -17.98
C ALA A 129 -3.98 4.78 -17.48
N ALA A 130 -3.77 5.91 -16.79
CA ALA A 130 -4.82 6.76 -16.27
C ALA A 130 -5.50 7.61 -17.37
N PHE A 131 -4.73 8.27 -18.23
CA PHE A 131 -5.18 9.31 -19.18
C PHE A 131 -5.20 8.87 -20.66
N GLY A 132 -4.66 7.70 -20.98
CA GLY A 132 -4.64 7.11 -22.33
C GLY A 132 -3.54 7.64 -23.27
N LYS A 133 -3.46 8.96 -23.48
CA LYS A 133 -2.46 9.60 -24.38
C LYS A 133 -1.44 10.44 -23.58
N LYS A 134 -0.28 10.75 -24.17
CA LYS A 134 0.73 11.64 -23.58
C LYS A 134 0.13 13.05 -23.45
N CYS A 135 -0.01 13.56 -22.23
CA CYS A 135 -0.53 14.90 -21.96
C CYS A 135 0.59 15.93 -22.05
N LYS A 136 0.32 17.14 -22.57
CA LYS A 136 1.32 18.22 -22.63
C LYS A 136 1.73 18.69 -21.23
N ASP A 137 0.77 18.69 -20.29
CA ASP A 137 0.96 19.17 -18.92
C ASP A 137 1.40 18.06 -17.96
N GLN A 138 1.91 16.95 -18.49
CA GLN A 138 2.22 15.76 -17.69
C GLN A 138 3.34 16.03 -16.68
N GLU A 139 4.37 16.78 -17.05
CA GLU A 139 5.49 17.10 -16.14
C GLU A 139 5.06 18.06 -15.03
N ASP A 140 4.25 19.07 -15.36
CA ASP A 140 3.68 20.01 -14.38
C ASP A 140 2.73 19.29 -13.41
N PHE A 141 1.90 18.37 -13.92
CA PHE A 141 1.03 17.54 -13.08
C PHE A 141 1.82 16.64 -12.13
N ILE A 142 2.91 16.00 -12.60
CA ILE A 142 3.83 15.22 -11.74
C ILE A 142 4.42 16.10 -10.63
N ALA A 143 4.84 17.32 -10.97
CA ALA A 143 5.42 18.25 -10.00
C ALA A 143 4.41 18.64 -8.90
N VAL A 144 3.17 18.97 -9.30
CA VAL A 144 2.08 19.30 -8.36
C VAL A 144 1.74 18.13 -7.44
N VAL A 145 1.66 16.91 -7.97
CA VAL A 145 1.37 15.70 -7.19
C VAL A 145 2.48 15.43 -6.16
N LYS A 146 3.75 15.54 -6.56
CA LYS A 146 4.89 15.36 -5.66
C LYS A 146 4.89 16.37 -4.51
N GLU A 147 4.50 17.61 -4.79
CA GLU A 147 4.45 18.67 -3.78
C GLU A 147 3.26 18.50 -2.83
N GLY A 148 2.07 18.14 -3.34
CA GLY A 148 0.90 17.85 -2.52
C GLY A 148 1.11 16.69 -1.53
N MET A 149 1.91 15.70 -1.90
CA MET A 149 2.26 14.57 -1.02
C MET A 149 3.22 14.93 0.12
N LYS A 150 4.09 15.94 -0.05
CA LYS A 150 4.92 16.43 1.07
C LYS A 150 4.07 17.10 2.14
N ILE A 151 2.97 17.73 1.74
CA ILE A 151 2.09 18.51 2.60
C ILE A 151 1.11 17.61 3.38
N SER A 152 0.72 16.46 2.84
CA SER A 152 -0.21 15.53 3.50
C SER A 152 0.37 14.81 4.74
N GLY A 153 1.67 15.00 5.03
CA GLY A 153 2.36 14.44 6.19
C GLY A 153 2.20 15.19 7.52
N GLY A 154 1.36 16.23 7.63
CA GLY A 154 1.24 17.01 8.87
C GLY A 154 -0.10 17.75 9.09
N PHE A 155 -0.83 17.32 10.13
CA PHE A 155 -1.89 18.02 10.90
C PHE A 155 -3.32 18.20 10.34
N SER A 156 -4.24 18.34 11.30
CA SER A 156 -5.69 18.08 11.29
C SER A 156 -6.54 19.31 11.65
N VAL A 157 -7.69 19.54 11.00
CA VAL A 157 -8.81 20.39 11.50
C VAL A 157 -10.18 19.98 10.88
N SER A 158 -11.17 19.78 11.77
CA SER A 158 -12.67 19.80 11.75
C SER A 158 -13.54 19.39 10.55
N GLU A 159 -14.57 18.58 10.86
CA GLU A 159 -15.65 17.99 10.03
C GLU A 159 -16.74 18.97 9.54
N GLU A 160 -17.48 18.59 8.48
CA GLU A 160 -18.97 18.64 8.44
C GLU A 160 -19.64 17.81 7.30
N ASN A 161 -20.92 17.48 7.52
CA ASN A 161 -21.77 16.37 7.02
C ASN A 161 -22.25 16.36 5.54
N GLY A 162 -22.71 15.19 5.05
CA GLY A 162 -23.86 15.11 4.12
C GLY A 162 -23.91 13.91 3.13
N ASP A 163 -24.88 13.02 3.29
CA ASP A 163 -25.23 11.87 2.43
C ASP A 163 -25.81 12.31 1.07
N LEU A 164 -25.48 11.63 -0.06
CA LEU A 164 -26.29 11.63 -1.30
C LEU A 164 -25.84 10.54 -2.30
N ALA A 165 -26.81 9.98 -3.02
CA ALA A 165 -26.59 9.09 -4.16
C ALA A 165 -26.17 9.91 -5.39
N VAL A 166 -24.90 9.81 -5.79
CA VAL A 166 -24.30 10.70 -6.82
C VAL A 166 -24.23 9.99 -8.18
N PRO A 167 -24.78 10.57 -9.26
CA PRO A 167 -24.51 10.16 -10.64
C PRO A 167 -23.01 10.29 -10.96
N LEU A 168 -22.41 9.38 -11.74
CA LEU A 168 -21.00 9.48 -12.14
C LEU A 168 -20.75 10.76 -12.96
N GLU A 169 -20.17 11.77 -12.33
CA GLU A 169 -19.82 13.06 -12.93
C GLU A 169 -18.34 13.10 -13.35
N ASN A 170 -17.97 14.05 -14.22
CA ASN A 170 -16.58 14.27 -14.65
C ASN A 170 -15.59 14.42 -13.48
N ARG A 171 -16.04 14.94 -12.33
CA ARG A 171 -15.23 15.01 -11.10
C ARG A 171 -14.80 13.63 -10.59
N ASN A 172 -15.67 12.63 -10.71
CA ASN A 172 -15.40 11.27 -10.23
C ASN A 172 -14.43 10.54 -11.16
N ILE A 173 -14.52 10.78 -12.48
CA ILE A 173 -13.57 10.23 -13.44
C ILE A 173 -12.18 10.82 -13.22
N LYS A 174 -12.08 12.16 -13.09
CA LYS A 174 -10.82 12.84 -12.73
C LYS A 174 -10.23 12.29 -11.44
N ALA A 175 -11.10 11.94 -10.49
CA ALA A 175 -10.67 11.40 -9.22
C ALA A 175 -10.11 10.00 -9.24
N ILE A 176 -10.77 9.09 -9.95
CA ILE A 176 -10.24 7.74 -10.19
C ILE A 176 -8.91 7.82 -10.93
N MET A 177 -8.79 8.72 -11.91
CA MET A 177 -7.52 8.90 -12.66
C MET A 177 -6.40 9.40 -11.75
N LEU A 178 -6.68 10.39 -10.89
CA LEU A 178 -5.71 10.89 -9.92
C LEU A 178 -5.30 9.79 -8.93
N ASP A 179 -6.26 9.00 -8.42
CA ASP A 179 -5.98 7.89 -7.50
C ASP A 179 -5.08 6.82 -8.13
N ILE A 180 -5.41 6.38 -9.35
CA ILE A 180 -4.58 5.41 -10.09
C ILE A 180 -3.19 5.98 -10.32
N PHE A 181 -3.09 7.28 -10.64
CA PHE A 181 -1.83 7.94 -10.89
C PHE A 181 -0.95 8.02 -9.66
N VAL A 182 -1.46 8.54 -8.55
CA VAL A 182 -0.72 8.68 -7.28
C VAL A 182 -0.35 7.30 -6.74
N ALA A 183 -1.32 6.39 -6.63
CA ALA A 183 -1.08 5.07 -6.07
C ALA A 183 -0.13 4.24 -6.94
N GLY A 184 -0.32 4.25 -8.27
CA GLY A 184 0.48 3.48 -9.20
C GLY A 184 1.90 4.01 -9.37
N SER A 185 2.11 5.33 -9.26
CA SER A 185 3.43 5.91 -9.57
C SER A 185 4.44 5.69 -8.45
N ASP A 186 4.08 6.06 -7.22
CA ASP A 186 5.03 6.06 -6.10
C ASP A 186 5.32 4.62 -5.65
N THR A 187 4.28 3.80 -5.51
CA THR A 187 4.44 2.41 -5.05
C THR A 187 5.22 1.56 -6.05
N SER A 188 4.93 1.68 -7.35
CA SER A 188 5.65 0.93 -8.38
C SER A 188 7.09 1.44 -8.53
N SER A 189 7.35 2.73 -8.34
CA SER A 189 8.71 3.28 -8.36
C SER A 189 9.56 2.72 -7.21
N ILE A 190 9.01 2.70 -5.99
CA ILE A 190 9.68 2.13 -4.81
C ILE A 190 9.90 0.63 -4.99
N ALA A 191 8.87 -0.11 -5.40
CA ALA A 191 8.98 -1.55 -5.66
C ALA A 191 10.08 -1.84 -6.68
N LEU A 192 10.13 -1.05 -7.75
CA LEU A 192 11.13 -1.18 -8.79
C LEU A 192 12.54 -0.82 -8.31
N GLU A 193 12.71 0.25 -7.55
CA GLU A 193 14.02 0.65 -7.02
C GLU A 193 14.64 -0.48 -6.19
N TRP A 194 13.87 -1.04 -5.24
CA TRP A 194 14.31 -2.19 -4.45
C TRP A 194 14.48 -3.45 -5.30
N ALA A 195 13.58 -3.70 -6.25
CA ALA A 195 13.69 -4.86 -7.14
C ALA A 195 14.96 -4.77 -7.98
N MET A 196 15.29 -3.60 -8.52
CA MET A 196 16.49 -3.38 -9.31
C MET A 196 17.76 -3.56 -8.46
N LEU A 197 17.81 -2.98 -7.26
CA LEU A 197 18.96 -3.14 -6.35
C LEU A 197 19.23 -4.62 -6.03
N GLU A 198 18.17 -5.40 -5.82
CA GLU A 198 18.29 -6.82 -5.51
C GLU A 198 18.52 -7.70 -6.74
N MET A 199 17.89 -7.39 -7.88
CA MET A 199 18.00 -8.14 -9.14
C MET A 199 19.35 -7.96 -9.84
N LEU A 200 20.09 -6.87 -9.58
CA LEU A 200 21.49 -6.73 -10.01
C LEU A 200 22.38 -7.87 -9.49
N LYS A 201 21.94 -8.61 -8.46
CA LYS A 201 22.65 -9.77 -7.90
C LYS A 201 22.35 -11.09 -8.62
N ASN A 202 21.23 -11.22 -9.37
CA ASN A 202 20.87 -12.47 -10.09
C ASN A 202 19.85 -12.24 -11.23
N LEU A 203 20.32 -12.27 -12.49
CA LEU A 203 19.53 -11.89 -13.67
C LEU A 203 18.53 -12.94 -14.19
N LYS A 204 18.58 -14.19 -13.71
CA LYS A 204 17.82 -15.30 -14.33
C LYS A 204 16.43 -15.54 -13.73
N VAL A 205 16.02 -14.80 -12.70
CA VAL A 205 14.87 -15.20 -11.87
C VAL A 205 13.94 -14.02 -11.50
N MET A 206 13.59 -13.19 -12.49
CA MET A 206 12.82 -11.94 -12.32
C MET A 206 11.51 -12.09 -11.53
N GLU A 207 10.65 -13.07 -11.84
CA GLU A 207 9.35 -13.22 -11.16
C GLU A 207 9.52 -13.58 -9.68
N LYS A 208 10.47 -14.47 -9.37
CA LYS A 208 10.74 -14.88 -7.99
C LYS A 208 11.43 -13.77 -7.20
N ALA A 209 12.35 -13.05 -7.86
CA ALA A 209 12.99 -11.88 -7.29
C ALA A 209 11.97 -10.78 -7.01
N GLN A 210 11.00 -10.56 -7.89
CA GLN A 210 9.91 -9.62 -7.67
C GLN A 210 9.07 -10.01 -6.44
N ALA A 211 8.66 -11.28 -6.33
CA ALA A 211 7.91 -11.75 -5.16
C ALA A 211 8.70 -11.58 -3.85
N GLU A 212 10.00 -11.91 -3.86
CA GLU A 212 10.87 -11.76 -2.71
C GLU A 212 11.14 -10.30 -2.34
N THR A 213 11.30 -9.43 -3.34
CA THR A 213 11.37 -7.98 -3.11
C THR A 213 10.09 -7.46 -2.49
N LEU A 214 8.91 -7.87 -2.95
CA LEU A 214 7.65 -7.43 -2.37
C LEU A 214 7.44 -7.96 -0.94
N ARG A 215 8.02 -9.12 -0.60
CA ARG A 215 7.99 -9.69 0.75
C ARG A 215 8.87 -8.88 1.71
N LEU A 216 10.11 -8.60 1.31
CA LEU A 216 11.08 -7.87 2.13
C LEU A 216 10.85 -6.35 2.10
N HIS A 217 10.46 -5.80 0.97
CA HIS A 217 10.31 -4.35 0.77
C HIS A 217 8.92 -4.03 0.21
N PRO A 218 7.83 -4.41 0.91
CA PRO A 218 6.50 -4.01 0.50
C PRO A 218 6.44 -2.47 0.44
N PRO A 219 6.08 -1.87 -0.71
CA PRO A 219 6.03 -0.41 -0.84
C PRO A 219 5.09 0.27 0.17
N VAL A 220 4.09 -0.49 0.63
CA VAL A 220 3.12 -0.09 1.65
C VAL A 220 3.27 -1.04 2.85
N PRO A 221 4.30 -0.85 3.71
CA PRO A 221 4.63 -1.79 4.77
C PRO A 221 3.54 -1.87 5.86
N PHE A 222 2.91 -0.73 6.13
CA PHE A 222 1.64 -0.63 6.85
C PHE A 222 0.54 -0.53 5.80
N LEU A 223 -0.22 -1.60 5.61
CA LEU A 223 -1.33 -1.59 4.66
C LEU A 223 -2.30 -0.47 5.04
N LEU A 224 -2.99 0.06 4.02
CA LEU A 224 -3.92 1.17 4.23
C LEU A 224 -4.90 0.87 5.38
N PRO A 225 -5.19 1.84 6.26
CA PRO A 225 -6.02 1.63 7.44
C PRO A 225 -7.43 1.16 7.10
N ARG A 226 -7.97 0.24 7.89
CA ARG A 226 -9.37 -0.19 7.84
C ARG A 226 -10.10 0.31 9.08
N GLU A 227 -11.41 0.40 9.01
CA GLU A 227 -12.26 0.77 10.14
C GLU A 227 -13.35 -0.30 10.30
N SER A 228 -13.59 -0.77 11.52
CA SER A 228 -14.73 -1.65 11.81
C SER A 228 -16.04 -0.86 11.70
N ARG A 229 -17.02 -1.40 10.99
CA ARG A 229 -18.36 -0.81 10.89
C ARG A 229 -19.22 -1.10 12.12
N GLU A 230 -19.06 -2.28 12.68
CA GLU A 230 -19.84 -2.86 13.77
C GLU A 230 -18.90 -3.53 14.77
N ARG A 231 -19.39 -3.70 16.01
CA ARG A 231 -18.67 -4.42 17.06
C ARG A 231 -18.47 -5.88 16.65
N CYS A 232 -17.28 -6.42 16.83
CA CYS A 232 -16.97 -7.82 16.56
C CYS A 232 -15.90 -8.34 17.51
N ALA A 233 -15.65 -9.65 17.50
CA ALA A 233 -14.50 -10.24 18.18
C ALA A 233 -13.45 -10.64 17.15
N ILE A 234 -12.18 -10.36 17.44
CA ILE A 234 -11.03 -10.83 16.65
C ILE A 234 -10.07 -11.50 17.62
N ASN A 235 -9.68 -12.75 17.33
CA ASN A 235 -8.76 -13.51 18.18
C ASN A 235 -9.16 -13.49 19.67
N GLY A 236 -10.47 -13.55 19.95
CA GLY A 236 -11.04 -13.49 21.30
C GLY A 236 -11.12 -12.11 21.96
N TYR A 237 -10.60 -11.06 21.33
CA TYR A 237 -10.68 -9.68 21.83
C TYR A 237 -11.90 -8.96 21.26
N ASP A 238 -12.55 -8.16 22.10
CA ASP A 238 -13.65 -7.30 21.69
C ASP A 238 -13.14 -6.08 20.92
N VAL A 239 -13.67 -5.88 19.72
CA VAL A 239 -13.34 -4.77 18.81
C VAL A 239 -14.60 -3.92 18.64
N PRO A 240 -14.69 -2.74 19.29
CA PRO A 240 -15.81 -1.82 19.13
C PRO A 240 -15.96 -1.34 17.68
N ALA A 241 -17.18 -0.91 17.30
CA ALA A 241 -17.37 -0.17 16.06
C ALA A 241 -16.49 1.10 16.01
N LYS A 242 -16.14 1.56 14.81
CA LYS A 242 -15.23 2.71 14.57
C LYS A 242 -13.78 2.50 15.02
N THR A 243 -13.41 1.27 15.39
CA THR A 243 -12.01 0.93 15.65
C THR A 243 -11.22 0.92 14.34
N LYS A 244 -10.12 1.67 14.33
CA LYS A 244 -9.17 1.71 13.22
C LYS A 244 -8.19 0.55 13.36
N VAL A 245 -7.91 -0.14 12.25
CA VAL A 245 -7.02 -1.30 12.22
C VAL A 245 -6.01 -1.18 11.09
N ILE A 246 -4.75 -1.43 11.39
CA ILE A 246 -3.63 -1.39 10.46
C ILE A 246 -2.96 -2.76 10.45
N VAL A 247 -2.80 -3.34 9.26
CA VAL A 247 -2.07 -4.60 9.08
C VAL A 247 -0.64 -4.29 8.65
N ILE A 248 0.34 -4.79 9.39
CA ILE A 248 1.76 -4.63 9.08
C ILE A 248 2.21 -5.78 8.18
N ALA A 249 2.02 -5.62 6.87
CA ALA A 249 2.47 -6.60 5.87
C ALA A 249 3.99 -6.84 5.94
N TRP A 250 4.76 -5.81 6.30
CA TRP A 250 6.22 -5.93 6.46
C TRP A 250 6.63 -6.88 7.59
N ALA A 251 5.92 -6.86 8.72
CA ALA A 251 6.18 -7.77 9.84
C ALA A 251 5.74 -9.20 9.50
N ILE A 252 4.56 -9.34 8.89
CA ILE A 252 4.05 -10.64 8.41
C ILE A 252 5.03 -11.27 7.41
N GLY A 253 5.53 -10.48 6.47
CA GLY A 253 6.48 -10.93 5.46
C GLY A 253 7.84 -11.34 6.06
N ARG A 254 8.16 -10.95 7.30
CA ARG A 254 9.41 -11.26 8.01
C ARG A 254 9.27 -12.26 9.13
N ASP A 255 8.08 -12.80 9.32
CA ASP A 255 7.84 -13.70 10.43
C ASP A 255 8.58 -15.05 10.22
N PRO A 256 9.55 -15.40 11.09
CA PRO A 256 10.33 -16.62 10.95
C PRO A 256 9.51 -17.90 11.13
N ARG A 257 8.27 -17.79 11.65
CA ARG A 257 7.32 -18.92 11.72
C ARG A 257 6.85 -19.38 10.35
N TYR A 258 6.78 -18.47 9.37
CA TYR A 258 6.32 -18.76 8.01
C TYR A 258 7.46 -18.71 6.99
N TRP A 259 8.49 -17.91 7.25
CA TRP A 259 9.58 -17.67 6.30
C TRP A 259 10.92 -18.19 6.82
N THR A 260 11.41 -19.30 6.25
CA THR A 260 12.78 -19.77 6.51
C THR A 260 13.79 -18.72 6.04
N LYS A 261 14.76 -18.36 6.89
CA LYS A 261 15.71 -17.25 6.62
C LYS A 261 14.96 -15.94 6.29
N ALA A 262 14.00 -15.55 7.13
CA ALA A 262 13.05 -14.47 6.86
C ALA A 262 13.69 -13.13 6.48
N GLU A 263 14.83 -12.77 7.07
CA GLU A 263 15.53 -11.51 6.77
C GLU A 263 16.43 -11.57 5.53
N GLN A 264 16.65 -12.75 4.95
CA GLN A 264 17.51 -12.91 3.79
C GLN A 264 16.70 -12.81 2.50
N PHE A 265 17.26 -12.11 1.52
CA PHE A 265 16.78 -12.16 0.15
C PHE A 265 17.07 -13.55 -0.45
N TYR A 266 16.04 -14.38 -0.55
CA TYR A 266 16.11 -15.75 -1.02
C TYR A 266 14.97 -16.06 -2.01
N PRO A 267 15.06 -15.60 -3.27
CA PRO A 267 14.02 -15.75 -4.30
C PRO A 267 13.64 -17.21 -4.59
N GLU A 268 14.57 -18.13 -4.42
CA GLU A 268 14.38 -19.55 -4.73
C GLU A 268 13.22 -20.16 -3.92
N ARG A 269 12.83 -19.56 -2.78
CA ARG A 269 11.66 -19.96 -1.99
C ARG A 269 10.34 -19.91 -2.77
N PHE A 270 10.26 -19.12 -3.83
CA PHE A 270 9.10 -19.03 -4.71
C PHE A 270 9.18 -19.99 -5.91
N THR A 271 10.21 -20.86 -5.97
CA THR A 271 10.28 -21.91 -6.98
C THR A 271 9.26 -22.99 -6.66
N ASP A 272 8.36 -23.27 -7.61
CA ASP A 272 7.29 -24.27 -7.48
C ASP A 272 6.41 -24.07 -6.23
N SER A 273 6.39 -22.85 -5.69
CA SER A 273 5.57 -22.46 -4.55
C SER A 273 4.16 -22.12 -5.01
N SER A 274 3.16 -22.50 -4.22
CA SER A 274 1.77 -22.07 -4.43
C SER A 274 1.48 -20.67 -3.90
N VAL A 275 2.42 -20.04 -3.17
CA VAL A 275 2.26 -18.71 -2.59
C VAL A 275 2.30 -17.67 -3.71
N ASP A 276 1.25 -16.86 -3.81
CA ASP A 276 1.16 -15.78 -4.79
C ASP A 276 0.73 -14.45 -4.16
N VAL A 277 0.81 -13.39 -4.97
CA VAL A 277 0.46 -12.02 -4.56
C VAL A 277 -1.05 -11.74 -4.56
N LYS A 278 -1.91 -12.73 -4.87
CA LYS A 278 -3.36 -12.54 -5.07
C LYS A 278 -4.14 -12.57 -3.76
N GLY A 279 -3.46 -12.49 -2.61
CA GLY A 279 -4.07 -12.39 -1.28
C GLY A 279 -4.85 -13.64 -0.85
N THR A 280 -4.47 -14.80 -1.37
CA THR A 280 -4.93 -16.11 -0.88
C THR A 280 -4.09 -16.59 0.30
N ASN A 281 -2.80 -16.22 0.32
CA ASN A 281 -1.78 -16.58 1.31
C ASN A 281 -1.52 -15.40 2.25
N PHE A 282 -1.95 -15.49 3.49
CA PHE A 282 -1.90 -14.35 4.42
C PHE A 282 -0.51 -14.08 4.99
N GLU A 283 0.40 -15.04 4.90
CA GLU A 283 1.83 -14.89 5.09
C GLU A 283 2.47 -13.98 4.03
N PHE A 284 1.78 -13.73 2.91
CA PHE A 284 2.25 -12.90 1.79
C PHE A 284 1.15 -12.02 1.17
N ILE A 285 0.92 -10.84 1.78
CA ILE A 285 -0.14 -9.91 1.33
C ILE A 285 0.38 -8.50 0.96
N PRO A 286 1.39 -8.37 0.07
CA PRO A 286 1.95 -7.05 -0.30
C PRO A 286 0.93 -6.13 -0.99
N PHE A 287 -0.15 -6.70 -1.56
CA PHE A 287 -1.26 -5.97 -2.18
C PHE A 287 -2.57 -6.05 -1.37
N SER A 288 -2.49 -6.46 -0.10
CA SER A 288 -3.63 -6.80 0.76
C SER A 288 -4.49 -7.95 0.19
N ALA A 289 -5.66 -8.17 0.80
CA ALA A 289 -6.64 -9.18 0.41
C ALA A 289 -8.09 -8.66 0.56
N GLY A 290 -9.07 -9.51 0.19
CA GLY A 290 -10.50 -9.22 0.34
C GLY A 290 -11.01 -8.10 -0.57
N ARG A 291 -12.13 -7.47 -0.20
CA ARG A 291 -12.79 -6.45 -1.05
C ARG A 291 -11.92 -5.24 -1.35
N ARG A 292 -11.04 -4.87 -0.42
CA ARG A 292 -10.15 -3.69 -0.53
C ARG A 292 -8.75 -4.04 -1.05
N MET A 293 -8.54 -5.24 -1.60
CA MET A 293 -7.30 -5.63 -2.28
C MET A 293 -6.94 -4.63 -3.39
N CYS A 294 -5.64 -4.42 -3.65
CA CYS A 294 -5.18 -3.52 -4.71
C CYS A 294 -5.83 -3.82 -6.06
N PRO A 295 -6.48 -2.84 -6.73
CA PRO A 295 -7.02 -3.05 -8.08
C PRO A 295 -5.92 -3.08 -9.16
N GLY A 296 -4.75 -2.49 -8.87
CA GLY A 296 -3.65 -2.32 -9.82
C GLY A 296 -2.57 -3.38 -9.76
N ILE A 297 -2.82 -4.55 -9.16
CA ILE A 297 -1.83 -5.61 -9.01
C ILE A 297 -1.23 -6.03 -10.36
N SER A 298 -2.06 -6.32 -11.36
CA SER A 298 -1.59 -6.74 -12.70
C SER A 298 -0.80 -5.63 -13.41
N PHE A 299 -1.18 -4.37 -13.20
CA PHE A 299 -0.44 -3.23 -13.74
C PHE A 299 0.93 -3.11 -13.08
N ALA A 300 1.00 -3.13 -11.74
CA ALA A 300 2.24 -3.03 -10.99
C ALA A 300 3.23 -4.15 -11.34
N LEU A 301 2.76 -5.39 -11.45
CA LEU A 301 3.61 -6.52 -11.81
C LEU A 301 4.18 -6.38 -13.22
N ALA A 302 3.33 -6.02 -14.20
CA ALA A 302 3.75 -5.80 -15.58
C ALA A 302 4.73 -4.62 -15.70
N ASP A 303 4.49 -3.56 -14.92
CA ASP A 303 5.32 -2.36 -14.90
C ASP A 303 6.75 -2.65 -14.42
N ILE A 304 6.88 -3.41 -13.33
CA ILE A 304 8.18 -3.88 -12.82
C ILE A 304 8.87 -4.79 -13.85
N GLU A 305 8.13 -5.74 -14.44
CA GLU A 305 8.66 -6.68 -15.44
C GLU A 305 9.24 -5.97 -16.68
N LEU A 306 8.47 -5.06 -17.27
CA LEU A 306 8.88 -4.36 -18.49
C LEU A 306 10.16 -3.54 -18.28
N ARG A 307 10.28 -2.92 -17.12
CA ARG A 307 11.43 -2.07 -16.82
C ARG A 307 12.67 -2.90 -16.56
N TYR A 308 12.52 -4.00 -15.83
CA TYR A 308 13.61 -4.96 -15.70
C TYR A 308 14.12 -5.41 -17.07
N ARG A 309 13.22 -5.77 -18.00
CA ARG A 309 13.59 -6.12 -19.38
C ARG A 309 14.30 -4.98 -20.10
N SER A 310 13.80 -3.74 -19.98
CA SER A 310 14.42 -2.57 -20.60
C SER A 310 15.85 -2.32 -20.13
N ILE A 311 16.13 -2.51 -18.83
CA ILE A 311 17.46 -2.32 -18.25
C ILE A 311 18.38 -3.49 -18.63
N SER A 312 17.89 -4.72 -18.57
CA SER A 312 18.64 -5.91 -18.97
C SER A 312 19.11 -5.82 -20.43
N ILE A 313 18.25 -5.32 -21.32
CA ILE A 313 18.60 -5.08 -22.74
C ILE A 313 19.59 -3.91 -22.85
N GLY A 314 19.40 -2.83 -22.09
CA GLY A 314 20.33 -1.69 -22.06
C GLY A 314 21.75 -2.08 -21.64
N ASN A 315 21.87 -2.91 -20.60
CA ASN A 315 23.15 -3.46 -20.12
C ASN A 315 23.74 -4.51 -21.07
N PHE A 316 22.93 -5.20 -21.87
CA PHE A 316 23.41 -6.13 -22.89
C PHE A 316 23.93 -5.41 -24.15
N LEU A 317 23.36 -4.24 -24.48
CA LEU A 317 23.81 -3.38 -25.58
C LEU A 317 24.99 -2.48 -25.20
N ALA A 318 25.14 -2.14 -23.92
CA ALA A 318 26.35 -1.55 -23.36
C ALA A 318 27.36 -2.68 -23.10
N GLY A 319 28.08 -3.12 -24.15
CA GLY A 319 29.17 -4.09 -24.01
C GLY A 319 30.19 -3.71 -22.94
N PRO A 320 31.09 -4.63 -22.54
CA PRO A 320 32.05 -4.36 -21.47
C PRO A 320 32.85 -3.10 -21.79
N PRO A 321 33.18 -2.26 -20.78
CA PRO A 321 33.92 -1.03 -21.02
C PRO A 321 35.21 -1.37 -21.76
N MET A 322 35.34 -0.82 -22.97
CA MET A 322 36.54 -0.93 -23.77
C MET A 322 37.68 -0.33 -22.94
N LYS A 323 38.59 -1.18 -22.45
CA LYS A 323 39.81 -0.73 -21.82
C LYS A 323 40.59 0.07 -22.86
N ILE A 324 40.67 1.38 -22.65
CA ILE A 324 41.69 2.25 -23.26
C ILE A 324 42.77 2.42 -22.21
#